data_AF-A0A673HHF4-F1
#
_entry.id   AF-A0A673HHF4-F1
#
_cell.length_a   1.000
_cell.length_b   1.000
_cell.length_c   1.000
_cell.angle_alpha   90.00
_cell.angle_beta   90.00
_cell.angle_gamma   90.00
#
_symmetry.space_group_name_H-M   'P 1'
#
loop_
_entity.id
_entity.type
_entity.pdbx_description
1 polymer ?
#
loop_
_entity_poly.entity_id
_entity_poly.type
_entity_poly.pdbx_seq_one_letter_code
_entity_poly.pdbx_strand_id
1 'polypeptide(L)'
;MQLGLSVSDSDVSSFTPLVVLELADDTKAEAITWLLNRIRGKQQNGGAELLVDQLLFPAQDGQKSNPNVFVVGSTLQRLLKGAEDVGLFKEFQDGTMRGFTYANRESFKDFYDGEGFLSDAECQYIIKHELDTLRAKNEEHVPGYPKVKLYPGKSVGKCMSITSCIR
;
A
#
# COMPACT_ATOMS: atom_id res chain seq x y z
N MET A 1 -25.24 -1.48 -28.11
CA MET A 1 -24.17 -2.45 -27.79
C MET A 1 -23.48 -1.94 -26.54
N GLN A 2 -23.89 -2.42 -25.37
CA GLN A 2 -23.36 -2.00 -24.08
C GLN A 2 -22.55 -3.20 -23.57
N LEU A 3 -21.22 -3.12 -23.64
CA LEU A 3 -20.33 -4.11 -23.04
C LEU A 3 -20.35 -3.89 -21.53
N GLY A 4 -21.29 -4.58 -20.88
CA GLY A 4 -21.22 -4.82 -19.44
C GLY A 4 -20.02 -5.72 -19.19
N LEU A 5 -19.00 -5.18 -18.53
CA LEU A 5 -17.90 -5.97 -17.97
C LEU A 5 -18.50 -6.86 -16.88
N SER A 6 -18.75 -8.13 -17.21
CA SER A 6 -19.03 -9.16 -16.22
C SER A 6 -17.72 -9.50 -15.53
N VAL A 7 -17.43 -8.80 -14.44
CA VAL A 7 -16.42 -9.21 -13.47
C VAL A 7 -16.90 -10.54 -12.89
N SER A 8 -16.18 -11.62 -13.19
CA SER A 8 -16.37 -12.91 -12.53
C SER A 8 -15.99 -12.76 -11.06
N ASP A 9 -16.97 -12.96 -10.19
CA ASP A 9 -17.00 -12.74 -8.75
C ASP A 9 -16.18 -13.78 -7.93
N SER A 10 -14.96 -14.11 -8.37
CA SER A 10 -14.15 -15.18 -7.75
C SER A 10 -12.76 -14.78 -7.30
N ASP A 11 -12.44 -13.49 -7.25
CA ASP A 11 -11.17 -12.99 -6.67
C ASP A 11 -11.40 -11.62 -6.03
N VAL A 12 -12.49 -11.49 -5.27
CA VAL A 12 -12.73 -10.30 -4.45
C VAL A 12 -11.64 -10.30 -3.38
N SER A 13 -10.65 -9.41 -3.53
CA SER A 13 -9.63 -9.19 -2.51
C SER A 13 -10.33 -9.04 -1.16
N SER A 14 -9.80 -9.70 -0.12
CA SER A 14 -10.39 -9.70 1.24
C SER A 14 -10.51 -8.31 1.90
N PHE A 15 -10.12 -7.26 1.18
CA PHE A 15 -10.08 -5.87 1.58
C PHE A 15 -10.31 -4.96 0.36
N THR A 16 -10.62 -3.69 0.62
CA THR A 16 -10.77 -2.65 -0.41
C THR A 16 -9.42 -2.28 -1.02
N PRO A 17 -9.18 -2.53 -2.32
CA PRO A 17 -7.93 -2.18 -2.97
C PRO A 17 -7.82 -0.66 -3.14
N LEU A 18 -6.68 -0.07 -2.75
CA LEU A 18 -6.45 1.37 -2.78
C LEU A 18 -5.33 1.77 -3.75
N VAL A 19 -4.27 0.96 -3.83
CA VAL A 19 -3.10 1.23 -4.68
C VAL A 19 -2.75 -0.03 -5.47
N VAL A 20 -2.31 0.15 -6.72
CA VAL A 20 -1.79 -0.94 -7.55
C VAL A 20 -0.25 -0.87 -7.58
N LEU A 21 0.37 -2.02 -7.39
CA LEU A 21 1.81 -2.23 -7.42
C LEU A 21 2.16 -3.08 -8.63
N GLU A 22 2.87 -2.49 -9.59
CA GLU A 22 3.39 -3.22 -10.75
C GLU A 22 4.90 -3.42 -10.62
N LEU A 23 5.34 -4.68 -10.71
CA LEU A 23 6.76 -5.06 -10.75
C LEU A 23 7.13 -5.50 -12.17
N ALA A 24 8.41 -5.40 -12.55
CA ALA A 24 8.88 -5.85 -13.86
C ALA A 24 8.59 -7.34 -14.10
N ASP A 25 8.36 -7.74 -15.35
CA ASP A 25 8.03 -9.12 -15.73
C ASP A 25 9.17 -10.11 -15.43
N ASP A 26 10.40 -9.63 -15.43
CA ASP A 26 11.62 -10.38 -15.12
C ASP A 26 11.98 -10.41 -13.61
N THR A 27 11.11 -9.85 -12.75
CA THR A 27 11.36 -9.81 -11.31
C THR A 27 11.40 -11.23 -10.73
N LYS A 28 12.50 -11.58 -10.06
CA LYS A 28 12.66 -12.89 -9.43
C LYS A 28 11.62 -13.13 -8.33
N ALA A 29 11.06 -14.34 -8.30
CA ALA A 29 10.05 -14.74 -7.31
C ALA A 29 10.51 -14.58 -5.84
N GLU A 30 11.80 -14.80 -5.57
CA GLU A 30 12.40 -14.57 -4.24
C GLU A 30 12.32 -13.09 -3.82
N ALA A 31 12.58 -12.18 -4.76
CA ALA A 31 12.51 -10.73 -4.53
C ALA A 31 11.06 -10.29 -4.28
N ILE A 32 10.12 -10.83 -5.08
CA ILE A 32 8.69 -10.58 -4.94
C ILE A 32 8.22 -11.04 -3.55
N THR A 33 8.50 -12.29 -3.19
CA THR A 33 8.11 -12.87 -1.89
C THR A 33 8.68 -12.07 -0.73
N TRP A 34 9.95 -11.68 -0.83
CA TRP A 34 10.58 -10.81 0.17
C TRP A 34 9.89 -9.45 0.28
N LEU A 35 9.61 -8.77 -0.84
CA LEU A 35 8.91 -7.49 -0.85
C LEU A 35 7.51 -7.59 -0.23
N LEU A 36 6.74 -8.60 -0.61
CA LEU A 36 5.40 -8.84 -0.06
C LEU A 36 5.44 -9.07 1.45
N ASN A 37 6.43 -9.82 1.94
CA ASN A 37 6.64 -10.03 3.37
C ASN A 37 7.01 -8.73 4.10
N ARG A 38 7.76 -7.82 3.46
CA ARG A 38 8.06 -6.49 4.01
C ARG A 38 6.81 -5.60 4.07
N ILE A 39 5.97 -5.64 3.05
CA ILE A 39 4.73 -4.85 3.03
C ILE A 39 3.75 -5.35 4.10
N ARG A 40 3.56 -6.68 4.20
CA ARG A 40 2.67 -7.32 5.19
C ARG A 40 3.20 -7.32 6.62
N GLY A 41 4.53 -7.24 6.78
CA GLY A 41 5.17 -7.31 8.09
C GLY A 41 4.74 -6.18 9.02
N LYS A 42 4.71 -6.44 10.33
CA LYS A 42 4.36 -5.44 11.36
C LYS A 42 5.35 -4.27 11.39
N GLN A 43 4.87 -3.08 11.77
CA GLN A 43 5.72 -1.89 11.90
C GLN A 43 6.90 -2.08 12.86
N GLN A 44 6.71 -2.81 13.98
CA GLN A 44 7.78 -3.12 14.94
C GLN A 44 8.96 -3.88 14.30
N ASN A 45 8.66 -4.73 13.32
CA ASN A 45 9.67 -5.49 12.58
C ASN A 45 10.23 -4.69 11.39
N GLY A 46 9.75 -3.47 11.14
CA GLY A 46 10.15 -2.64 9.99
C GLY A 46 9.41 -2.98 8.71
N GLY A 47 8.23 -3.59 8.81
CA GLY A 47 7.28 -3.69 7.70
C GLY A 47 6.25 -2.56 7.70
N ALA A 48 5.34 -2.56 6.73
CA ALA A 48 4.34 -1.50 6.58
C ALA A 48 2.97 -1.83 7.19
N GLU A 49 2.74 -3.09 7.60
CA GLU A 49 1.47 -3.60 8.12
C GLU A 49 0.29 -3.36 7.17
N LEU A 50 0.55 -3.47 5.87
CA LEU A 50 -0.44 -3.29 4.81
C LEU A 50 -0.94 -4.64 4.29
N LEU A 51 -2.12 -4.61 3.67
CA LEU A 51 -2.73 -5.78 3.03
C LEU A 51 -2.30 -5.81 1.57
N VAL A 52 -1.94 -6.98 1.07
CA VAL A 52 -1.53 -7.16 -0.32
C VAL A 52 -2.13 -8.43 -0.86
N ASP A 53 -2.69 -8.34 -2.06
CA ASP A 53 -3.17 -9.50 -2.83
C ASP A 53 -2.59 -9.50 -4.24
N GLN A 54 -2.45 -10.68 -4.84
CA GLN A 54 -1.97 -10.80 -6.21
C GLN A 54 -3.17 -10.71 -7.16
N LEU A 55 -3.09 -9.83 -8.16
CA LEU A 55 -4.14 -9.70 -9.15
C LEU A 55 -3.82 -10.61 -10.33
N LEU A 56 -4.59 -11.68 -10.48
CA LEU A 56 -4.50 -12.57 -11.62
C LEU A 56 -5.42 -12.06 -12.73
N PHE A 57 -4.84 -11.47 -13.77
CA PHE A 57 -5.60 -11.15 -14.97
C PHE A 57 -5.78 -12.42 -15.81
N PRO A 58 -7.02 -12.82 -16.17
CA PRO A 58 -7.20 -13.85 -17.18
C PRO A 58 -6.57 -13.36 -18.48
N ALA A 59 -5.72 -14.18 -19.09
CA ALA A 59 -5.06 -13.84 -20.34
C ALA A 59 -6.11 -13.57 -21.42
N GLN A 60 -6.32 -12.30 -21.77
CA GLN A 60 -7.09 -11.94 -22.95
C GLN A 60 -6.17 -11.99 -24.17
N ASP A 61 -6.72 -12.53 -25.27
CA ASP A 61 -6.03 -12.89 -26.52
C ASP A 61 -4.84 -11.98 -26.88
N GLY A 62 -3.64 -12.57 -26.86
CA GLY A 62 -2.44 -12.00 -27.49
C GLY A 62 -1.70 -10.91 -26.71
N GLN A 63 -2.22 -10.41 -25.58
CA GLN A 63 -1.50 -9.42 -24.78
C GLN A 63 -0.66 -10.10 -23.69
N LYS A 64 0.66 -9.88 -23.72
CA LYS A 64 1.62 -10.37 -22.71
C LYS A 64 1.29 -9.72 -21.36
N SER A 65 0.37 -10.31 -20.62
CA SER A 65 -0.02 -9.82 -19.29
C SER A 65 1.14 -10.00 -18.33
N ASN A 66 1.51 -8.95 -17.63
CA ASN A 66 2.49 -9.02 -16.55
C ASN A 66 1.86 -9.76 -15.36
N PRO A 67 2.39 -10.93 -14.94
CA PRO A 67 1.83 -11.67 -13.81
C PRO A 67 2.16 -11.03 -12.45
N ASN A 68 3.03 -10.02 -12.43
CA ASN A 68 3.56 -9.39 -11.22
C ASN A 68 2.81 -8.10 -10.86
N VAL A 69 1.48 -8.12 -10.95
CA VAL A 69 0.60 -7.02 -10.53
C VAL A 69 -0.06 -7.38 -9.21
N PHE A 70 0.07 -6.48 -8.23
CA PHE A 70 -0.47 -6.66 -6.89
C PHE A 70 -1.36 -5.49 -6.52
N VAL A 71 -2.41 -5.76 -5.75
CA VAL A 71 -3.26 -4.73 -5.16
C VAL A 71 -2.90 -4.58 -3.70
N VAL A 72 -2.80 -3.34 -3.25
CA VAL A 72 -2.44 -2.97 -1.87
C VAL A 72 -3.59 -2.21 -1.26
N GLY A 73 -3.94 -2.59 -0.03
CA GLY A 73 -4.92 -1.91 0.79
C GLY A 73 -4.48 -1.92 2.24
N SER A 74 -5.40 -1.59 3.13
CA SER A 74 -5.09 -1.45 4.54
C SER A 74 -6.33 -1.60 5.40
N THR A 75 -6.14 -1.82 6.69
CA THR A 75 -7.23 -1.75 7.67
C THR A 75 -7.47 -0.29 8.06
N LEU A 76 -8.70 0.04 8.46
CA LEU A 76 -9.03 1.40 8.93
C LEU A 76 -8.11 1.85 10.06
N GLN A 77 -7.87 0.99 11.05
CA GLN A 77 -6.96 1.28 12.16
C GLN A 77 -5.56 1.68 11.68
N ARG A 78 -5.02 0.98 10.67
CA ARG A 78 -3.70 1.24 10.12
C ARG A 78 -3.66 2.55 9.31
N LEU A 79 -4.73 2.85 8.56
CA LEU A 79 -4.86 4.11 7.84
C LEU A 79 -4.91 5.30 8.81
N LEU A 80 -5.67 5.20 9.90
CA LEU A 80 -5.73 6.26 10.90
C LEU A 80 -4.38 6.48 11.60
N LYS A 81 -3.65 5.42 11.94
CA LYS A 81 -2.27 5.56 12.45
C LYS A 81 -1.33 6.20 11.42
N GLY A 82 -1.45 5.79 10.16
CA GLY A 82 -0.69 6.39 9.07
C GLY A 82 -1.04 7.87 8.83
N ALA A 83 -2.30 8.27 9.07
CA ALA A 83 -2.73 9.66 8.99
C ALA A 83 -2.06 10.54 10.06
N GLU A 84 -1.81 9.99 11.25
CA GLU A 84 -1.02 10.62 12.31
C GLU A 84 0.46 10.70 11.92
N ASP A 85 1.04 9.60 11.40
CA ASP A 85 2.44 9.55 10.97
C ASP A 85 2.77 10.57 9.85
N VAL A 86 1.85 10.77 8.90
CA VAL A 86 2.00 11.80 7.85
C VAL A 86 1.59 13.21 8.31
N GLY A 87 0.95 13.34 9.48
CA GLY A 87 0.53 14.61 10.05
C GLY A 87 -0.60 15.30 9.29
N LEU A 88 -1.67 14.56 8.92
CA LEU A 88 -2.85 15.16 8.26
C LEU A 88 -3.53 16.19 9.16
N PHE A 89 -3.95 17.32 8.61
CA PHE A 89 -4.74 18.32 9.34
C PHE A 89 -6.23 18.13 9.06
N LYS A 90 -7.02 18.08 10.13
CA LYS A 90 -8.47 17.89 10.09
C LYS A 90 -9.17 18.91 10.98
N GLU A 91 -10.43 19.19 10.67
CA GLU A 91 -11.25 20.11 11.44
C GLU A 91 -11.67 19.44 12.76
N PHE A 92 -11.48 20.13 13.87
CA PHE A 92 -11.98 19.74 15.18
C PHE A 92 -13.45 20.13 15.33
N GLN A 93 -14.15 19.56 16.32
CA GLN A 93 -15.54 19.94 16.61
C GLN A 93 -15.72 21.43 16.96
N ASP A 94 -14.65 22.11 17.42
CA ASP A 94 -14.64 23.55 17.71
C ASP A 94 -14.42 24.43 16.46
N GLY A 95 -14.30 23.83 15.27
CA GLY A 95 -14.03 24.51 14.00
C GLY A 95 -12.56 24.86 13.77
N THR A 96 -11.65 24.52 14.70
CA THR A 96 -10.19 24.74 14.52
C THR A 96 -9.56 23.62 13.69
N MET A 97 -8.52 23.94 12.92
CA MET A 97 -7.74 22.93 12.19
C MET A 97 -6.61 22.40 13.08
N ARG A 98 -6.57 21.08 13.31
CA ARG A 98 -5.54 20.44 14.13
C ARG A 98 -4.95 19.23 13.43
N GLY A 99 -3.70 18.90 13.77
CA GLY A 99 -3.07 17.66 13.31
C GLY A 99 -3.82 16.46 13.87
N PHE A 100 -4.12 15.49 13.01
CA PHE A 100 -4.81 14.27 13.37
C PHE A 100 -3.95 13.43 14.33
N THR A 101 -4.58 12.90 15.37
CA THR A 101 -3.94 11.97 16.29
C THR A 101 -4.93 10.86 16.61
N TYR A 102 -4.47 9.61 16.59
CA TYR A 102 -5.35 8.47 16.82
C TYR A 102 -5.98 8.48 18.22
N ALA A 103 -5.28 9.08 19.20
CA ALA A 103 -5.73 9.18 20.59
C ALA A 103 -6.94 10.11 20.80
N ASN A 104 -7.03 11.22 20.08
CA ASN A 104 -8.11 12.22 20.20
C ASN A 104 -9.07 12.20 18.99
N ARG A 105 -9.11 11.09 18.26
CA ARG A 105 -9.90 10.91 17.03
C ARG A 105 -11.38 11.31 17.17
N GLU A 106 -12.00 11.01 18.32
CA GLU A 106 -13.40 11.32 18.61
C GLU A 106 -13.69 12.82 18.71
N SER A 107 -12.68 13.66 18.91
CA SER A 107 -12.81 15.12 18.98
C SER A 107 -12.74 15.82 17.61
N PHE A 108 -12.44 15.07 16.54
CA PHE A 108 -12.50 15.60 15.19
C PHE A 108 -13.95 15.62 14.68
N LYS A 109 -14.22 16.60 13.82
CA LYS A 109 -15.48 16.69 13.12
C LYS A 109 -15.61 15.52 12.15
N ASP A 110 -16.83 15.05 11.97
CA ASP A 110 -17.18 13.92 11.09
C ASP A 110 -16.51 12.58 11.45
N PHE A 111 -15.91 12.48 12.64
CA PHE A 111 -15.36 11.23 13.16
C PHE A 111 -16.42 10.47 13.97
N TYR A 112 -17.04 9.45 13.37
CA TYR A 112 -17.97 8.54 14.04
C TYR A 112 -17.34 7.18 14.28
N ASP A 113 -17.47 6.25 13.34
CA ASP A 113 -16.80 4.94 13.32
C ASP A 113 -15.43 4.99 12.61
N GLY A 114 -15.13 6.11 11.97
CA GLY A 114 -13.92 6.33 11.17
C GLY A 114 -14.09 5.94 9.70
N GLU A 115 -15.21 5.31 9.31
CA GLU A 115 -15.50 5.07 7.91
C GLU A 115 -15.81 6.40 7.20
N GLY A 116 -15.20 6.62 6.04
CA GLY A 116 -15.34 7.86 5.28
C GLY A 116 -14.65 9.10 5.90
N PHE A 117 -14.03 8.98 7.08
CA PHE A 117 -13.28 10.09 7.70
C PHE A 117 -12.07 10.52 6.86
N LEU A 118 -11.39 9.52 6.28
CA LEU A 118 -10.33 9.72 5.31
C LEU A 118 -10.93 9.57 3.91
N SER A 119 -10.67 10.53 3.05
CA SER A 119 -10.98 10.44 1.62
C SER A 119 -10.10 9.38 0.95
N ASP A 120 -10.56 8.86 -0.19
CA ASP A 120 -9.79 7.88 -0.98
C ASP A 120 -8.39 8.39 -1.33
N ALA A 121 -8.27 9.68 -1.65
CA ALA A 121 -6.99 10.33 -1.95
C ALA A 121 -6.04 10.34 -0.73
N GLU A 122 -6.57 10.60 0.47
CA GLU A 122 -5.78 10.55 1.71
C GLU A 122 -5.35 9.12 2.02
N CYS A 123 -6.24 8.15 1.86
CA CYS A 123 -5.93 6.73 2.03
C CYS A 123 -4.82 6.27 1.07
N GLN A 124 -4.93 6.63 -0.21
CA GLN A 124 -3.92 6.35 -1.23
C GLN A 124 -2.59 7.05 -0.91
N TYR A 125 -2.62 8.30 -0.47
CA TYR A 125 -1.44 9.06 -0.07
C TYR A 125 -0.72 8.42 1.11
N ILE A 126 -1.45 8.01 2.14
CA ILE A 126 -0.91 7.29 3.31
C ILE A 126 -0.23 5.99 2.86
N ILE A 127 -0.93 5.15 2.09
CA ILE A 127 -0.36 3.88 1.60
C ILE A 127 0.90 4.11 0.77
N LYS A 128 0.88 5.10 -0.13
CA LYS A 128 2.06 5.45 -0.92
C LYS A 128 3.23 5.89 -0.03
N HIS A 129 2.97 6.75 0.96
CA HIS A 129 3.99 7.22 1.90
C HIS A 129 4.63 6.06 2.67
N GLU A 130 3.82 5.12 3.14
CA GLU A 130 4.28 3.92 3.86
C GLU A 130 5.15 3.02 2.98
N LEU A 131 4.74 2.81 1.72
CA LEU A 131 5.54 2.04 0.76
C LEU A 131 6.87 2.74 0.42
N ASP A 132 6.87 4.06 0.29
CA ASP A 132 8.07 4.85 -0.02
C ASP A 132 9.07 4.89 1.16
N THR A 133 8.54 4.87 2.38
CA THR A 133 9.31 4.92 3.63
C THR A 133 9.75 3.55 4.15
N LEU A 134 9.37 2.45 3.49
CA LEU A 134 9.93 1.12 3.76
C LEU A 134 11.45 1.10 3.57
N ARG A 135 12.19 0.85 4.65
CA ARG A 135 13.67 0.87 4.66
C ARG A 135 14.28 -0.49 4.89
N ALA A 136 15.35 -0.82 4.18
CA ALA A 136 16.18 -1.99 4.47
C ALA A 136 16.72 -1.92 5.91
N LYS A 137 16.74 -3.05 6.62
CA LYS A 137 17.25 -3.16 7.99
C LYS A 137 18.50 -4.02 8.03
N ASN A 138 18.33 -5.33 7.90
CA ASN A 138 19.40 -6.31 8.06
C ASN A 138 19.87 -6.86 6.70
N GLU A 139 19.24 -6.45 5.61
CA GLU A 139 19.54 -6.97 4.27
C GLU A 139 20.73 -6.23 3.65
N GLU A 140 21.74 -6.99 3.21
CA GLU A 140 22.89 -6.47 2.45
C GLU A 140 22.59 -6.33 0.94
N HIS A 141 21.63 -7.10 0.44
CA HIS A 141 21.22 -7.11 -0.96
C HIS A 141 19.77 -7.58 -1.11
N VAL A 142 19.12 -7.17 -2.20
CA VAL A 142 17.79 -7.66 -2.57
C VAL A 142 17.90 -9.16 -2.92
N PRO A 143 17.07 -10.04 -2.33
CA PRO A 143 17.06 -11.47 -2.69
C PRO A 143 16.94 -11.68 -4.20
N GLY A 144 17.74 -12.59 -4.75
CA GLY A 144 17.85 -12.79 -6.20
C GLY A 144 18.69 -11.76 -6.97
N TYR A 145 19.02 -10.60 -6.40
CA TYR A 145 19.81 -9.56 -7.07
C TYR A 145 21.06 -9.17 -6.25
N PRO A 146 22.13 -9.98 -6.28
CA PRO A 146 23.34 -9.74 -5.48
C PRO A 146 24.09 -8.45 -5.87
N LYS A 147 23.85 -7.93 -7.08
CA LYS A 147 24.41 -6.65 -7.55
C LYS A 147 23.71 -5.45 -6.92
N VAL A 148 22.48 -5.62 -6.41
CA VAL A 148 21.67 -4.55 -5.83
C VAL A 148 21.90 -4.53 -4.32
N LYS A 149 22.90 -3.75 -3.90
CA LYS A 149 23.24 -3.59 -2.49
C LYS A 149 22.20 -2.74 -1.76
N LEU A 150 21.77 -3.27 -0.62
CA LEU A 150 20.96 -2.60 0.37
C LEU A 150 21.85 -2.27 1.57
N TYR A 151 21.66 -1.08 2.11
CA TYR A 151 22.29 -0.68 3.37
C TYR A 151 21.17 -0.28 4.33
N PRO A 152 21.38 -0.44 5.65
CA PRO A 152 20.40 -0.04 6.64
C PRO A 152 19.93 1.40 6.40
N GLY A 153 18.62 1.59 6.27
CA GLY A 153 18.01 2.90 6.02
C GLY A 153 17.72 3.25 4.56
N LYS A 154 18.18 2.47 3.58
CA LYS A 154 17.86 2.69 2.15
C LYS A 154 16.41 2.29 1.85
N SER A 155 15.69 3.14 1.12
CA SER A 155 14.30 2.85 0.72
C SER A 155 14.24 1.64 -0.23
N VAL A 156 13.34 0.70 0.08
CA VAL A 156 13.13 -0.53 -0.69
C VAL A 156 12.41 -0.24 -2.00
N GLY A 157 11.38 0.61 -1.99
CA GLY A 157 10.57 0.91 -3.18
C GLY A 157 11.38 1.55 -4.31
N LYS A 158 12.29 2.47 -3.96
CA LYS A 158 13.22 3.09 -4.91
C LYS A 158 14.24 2.10 -5.48
N CYS A 159 14.54 1.03 -4.75
CA CYS A 159 15.52 0.04 -5.16
C CYS A 159 14.95 -0.99 -6.15
N MET A 160 13.64 -1.24 -6.07
CA MET A 160 12.93 -2.20 -6.93
C MET A 160 12.20 -1.55 -8.12
N SER A 161 12.32 -0.22 -8.31
CA SER A 161 11.58 0.54 -9.33
C SER A 161 10.07 0.27 -9.30
N ILE A 162 9.52 0.20 -8.10
CA ILE A 162 8.09 0.01 -7.90
C ILE A 162 7.37 1.23 -8.49
N THR A 163 6.58 1.00 -9.54
CA THR A 163 5.65 2.01 -10.05
C THR A 163 4.34 1.82 -9.30
N SER A 164 4.07 2.69 -8.32
CA SER A 164 2.76 2.75 -7.67
C SER A 164 1.83 3.60 -8.53
N CYS A 165 0.85 2.94 -9.15
CA CYS A 165 -0.19 3.63 -9.91
C CYS A 165 -1.28 4.05 -8.91
N ILE A 166 -1.33 5.35 -8.61
CA ILE A 166 -2.52 5.98 -8.03
C ILE A 166 -3.44 6.27 -9.22
N ARG A 167 -4.57 5.56 -9.31
CA ARG A 167 -5.62 5.83 -10.29
C ARG A 167 -6.78 6.54 -9.63
#